data_AF-A0A8H3CYL1-F1
#
_entry.id   AF-A0A8H3CYL1-F1
#
_cell.length_a   1.000
_cell.length_b   1.000
_cell.length_c   1.000
_cell.angle_alpha   90.00
_cell.angle_beta   90.00
_cell.angle_gamma   90.00
#
_symmetry.space_group_name_H-M   'P 1'
#
loop_
_entity.id
_entity.type
_entity.pdbx_description
1 polymer ?
#
loop_
_entity_poly.entity_id
_entity_poly.type
_entity_poly.pdbx_seq_one_letter_code
_entity_poly.pdbx_strand_id
1 'polypeptide(L)'
;MLTPFTLALLLASMLLSPVEAVPHRRNVGLVTLPLTRINKVRDDIHPQILLQQHANSAQRRLARMTGKRGPSTEEMSAAIQKRMVLVGGGVEELRNKVQQKRKFNVGKVDSELARVREAANGGARVAAAPAQDEGIAFVTVTTTVTPTVAAATASVSASTTVVVTETVTAGSPATAPAANIASSSAASSSTASSSSSASAPAATGGAGNSTTPVGNNQAGFSKVNLGAAINGGVTNSTTPTAANSIALDNEANDIGYLATLQLGTPPRNFRLLMDSGSADFWVGGEACQSQAGGGCGNHTFLGAKSSSSFKDAGRTFKVTYGTGQVAGNVITDDVVMAGLKLPAHTFGAATVESVEFSSNDTPFDGLVGLAKSTLSNQKVDTPPESLAKAGLIQSAITSYKIPRLADGKNDGEITFGGIDETKIDTATVTTMSNVNKNGFWEVPFTASVGGKDLGLAGRTAILDTGTSLILAPPADAQALHAQIPGAKSDGQGGFTIPCTTEAQVAFTMGGKSFSIDPRDLLFVPVNQNNLQGDCVSGIMSGQIGGAQEWLVGDVFLKNVYFSHDVGKNAITLANLK
;
A
#
# COMPACT_ATOMS: atom_id res chain seq x y z
N MET A 1 -35.76 -62.07 13.58
CA MET A 1 -36.42 -62.56 12.36
C MET A 1 -37.92 -62.47 12.56
N LEU A 2 -38.56 -61.50 11.91
CA LEU A 2 -39.98 -61.41 11.56
C LEU A 2 -40.05 -60.33 10.46
N THR A 3 -40.83 -60.62 9.42
CA THR A 3 -40.62 -60.24 8.01
C THR A 3 -41.16 -58.87 7.60
N PRO A 4 -40.72 -58.31 6.46
CA PRO A 4 -41.02 -56.94 6.03
C PRO A 4 -42.34 -56.92 5.24
N PHE A 5 -43.48 -56.77 5.91
CA PHE A 5 -44.75 -56.54 5.21
C PHE A 5 -45.72 -55.60 5.94
N THR A 6 -45.25 -54.88 6.97
CA THR A 6 -46.08 -53.98 7.79
C THR A 6 -45.57 -52.54 7.86
N LEU A 7 -44.66 -52.14 6.97
CA LEU A 7 -44.17 -50.75 6.88
C LEU A 7 -44.55 -50.04 5.56
N ALA A 8 -45.30 -50.70 4.68
CA ALA A 8 -45.73 -50.12 3.40
C ALA A 8 -47.18 -49.58 3.40
N LEU A 9 -47.90 -49.67 4.53
CA LEU A 9 -49.28 -49.17 4.64
C LEU A 9 -49.44 -47.91 5.52
N LEU A 10 -48.34 -47.35 6.04
CA LEU A 10 -48.34 -46.10 6.82
C LEU A 10 -47.92 -44.86 6.00
N LEU A 11 -47.71 -45.00 4.69
CA LEU A 11 -47.18 -43.96 3.81
C LEU A 11 -48.19 -43.41 2.78
N ALA A 12 -49.50 -43.64 2.95
CA ALA A 12 -50.50 -43.28 1.93
C ALA A 12 -51.80 -42.64 2.42
N SER A 13 -51.86 -42.03 3.62
CA SER A 13 -53.13 -41.42 4.08
C SER A 13 -53.03 -40.19 5.00
N MET A 14 -52.09 -39.26 4.76
CA MET A 14 -52.18 -37.90 5.31
C MET A 14 -51.66 -36.86 4.30
N LEU A 15 -52.38 -36.72 3.19
CA LEU A 15 -52.39 -35.52 2.37
C LEU A 15 -53.85 -35.18 2.12
N LEU A 16 -54.31 -34.04 2.65
CA LEU A 16 -55.38 -33.14 2.15
C LEU A 16 -55.98 -32.35 3.32
N SER A 17 -55.38 -31.18 3.58
CA SER A 17 -56.11 -30.02 4.12
C SER A 17 -55.71 -28.80 3.30
N PRO A 18 -56.65 -28.00 2.78
CA PRO A 18 -56.35 -26.81 1.99
C PRO A 18 -55.86 -25.69 2.92
N VAL A 19 -54.71 -25.09 2.60
CA VAL A 19 -54.23 -23.86 3.24
C VAL A 19 -54.73 -22.67 2.43
N GLU A 20 -55.57 -21.87 3.07
CA GLU A 20 -56.11 -20.61 2.59
C GLU A 20 -55.00 -19.55 2.60
N ALA A 21 -54.67 -19.01 1.42
CA ALA A 21 -53.71 -17.91 1.27
C ALA A 21 -54.40 -16.57 1.54
N VAL A 22 -54.05 -15.92 2.65
CA VAL A 22 -54.44 -14.53 2.94
C VAL A 22 -53.33 -13.59 2.45
N PRO A 23 -53.64 -12.52 1.67
CA PRO A 23 -52.65 -11.54 1.27
C PRO A 23 -52.45 -10.52 2.40
N HIS A 24 -51.21 -10.38 2.88
CA HIS A 24 -50.86 -9.34 3.84
C HIS A 24 -49.88 -8.30 3.26
N ARG A 25 -50.20 -7.05 3.58
CA ARG A 25 -49.81 -5.81 2.88
C ARG A 25 -48.30 -5.57 2.89
N ARG A 26 -47.77 -5.15 1.74
CA ARG A 26 -46.52 -4.39 1.64
C ARG A 26 -46.69 -3.06 2.39
N ASN A 27 -45.76 -2.78 3.30
CA ASN A 27 -45.28 -1.41 3.48
C ASN A 27 -43.75 -1.38 3.54
N VAL A 28 -43.25 -0.49 2.70
CA VAL A 28 -41.88 -0.13 2.35
C VAL A 28 -41.14 0.43 3.56
N GLY A 29 -39.84 0.12 3.66
CA GLY A 29 -38.97 0.84 4.60
C GLY A 29 -37.72 0.12 5.09
N LEU A 30 -37.15 -0.83 4.34
CA LEU A 30 -35.73 -1.15 4.56
C LEU A 30 -34.93 0.07 4.11
N VAL A 31 -34.59 0.93 5.07
CA VAL A 31 -33.55 1.92 4.89
C VAL A 31 -32.25 1.11 4.81
N THR A 32 -31.90 0.71 3.59
CA THR A 32 -30.52 0.38 3.27
C THR A 32 -29.76 1.68 3.46
N LEU A 33 -29.19 1.90 4.64
CA LEU A 33 -28.14 2.88 4.78
C LEU A 33 -27.05 2.41 3.81
N PRO A 34 -26.71 3.19 2.75
CA PRO A 34 -25.44 2.94 2.11
C PRO A 34 -24.43 3.07 3.25
N LEU A 35 -23.75 1.98 3.60
CA LEU A 35 -22.46 2.11 4.27
C LEU A 35 -21.61 2.85 3.26
N THR A 36 -21.68 4.17 3.33
CA THR A 36 -20.64 5.02 2.78
C THR A 36 -19.45 4.56 3.59
N ARG A 37 -18.57 3.77 2.95
CA ARG A 37 -17.24 3.57 3.46
C ARG A 37 -16.75 4.98 3.71
N ILE A 38 -16.74 5.39 4.98
CA ILE A 38 -15.97 6.54 5.38
C ILE A 38 -14.56 6.04 5.15
N ASN A 39 -14.06 6.23 3.92
CA ASN A 39 -12.64 6.36 3.73
C ASN A 39 -12.30 7.45 4.74
N LYS A 40 -11.72 7.06 5.88
CA LYS A 40 -10.89 7.98 6.60
C LYS A 40 -9.85 8.35 5.56
N VAL A 41 -10.09 9.49 4.93
CA VAL A 41 -9.13 10.25 4.17
C VAL A 41 -7.85 10.17 5.02
N ARG A 42 -6.80 9.50 4.52
CA ARG A 42 -5.51 9.40 5.23
C ARG A 42 -4.77 10.75 5.22
N ASP A 43 -5.51 11.83 5.47
CA ASP A 43 -5.01 13.19 5.74
C ASP A 43 -4.24 13.27 7.07
N ASP A 44 -4.18 12.17 7.83
CA ASP A 44 -3.48 12.11 9.11
C ASP A 44 -1.97 11.89 8.95
N ILE A 45 -1.50 11.44 7.79
CA ILE A 45 -0.08 11.19 7.52
C ILE A 45 0.44 12.22 6.50
N HIS A 46 1.31 13.10 6.96
CA HIS A 46 1.93 14.10 6.10
C HIS A 46 2.78 13.42 4.98
N PRO A 47 2.80 13.94 3.74
CA PRO A 47 3.56 13.39 2.60
C PRO A 47 5.01 13.00 2.89
N GLN A 48 5.71 13.84 3.66
CA GLN A 48 7.08 13.57 4.09
C GLN A 48 7.20 12.36 5.03
N ILE A 49 6.19 12.10 5.86
CA ILE A 49 6.16 10.95 6.75
C ILE A 49 5.91 9.68 5.95
N LEU A 50 4.98 9.72 4.99
CA LEU A 50 4.76 8.63 4.05
C LEU A 50 6.06 8.30 3.31
N LEU A 51 6.74 9.30 2.76
CA LEU A 51 8.05 9.13 2.12
C LEU A 51 9.04 8.40 3.03
N GLN A 52 9.15 8.80 4.29
CA GLN A 52 10.06 8.16 5.23
C GLN A 52 9.68 6.72 5.58
N GLN A 53 8.39 6.39 5.61
CA GLN A 53 7.93 5.01 5.80
C GLN A 53 8.38 4.11 4.63
N HIS A 54 8.23 4.59 3.40
CA HIS A 54 8.73 3.89 2.21
C HIS A 54 10.27 3.84 2.20
N ALA A 55 10.95 4.91 2.61
CA ALA A 55 12.40 4.96 2.77
C ALA A 55 12.90 3.90 3.75
N ASN A 56 12.30 3.86 4.94
CA ASN A 56 12.60 2.90 6.00
C ASN A 56 12.39 1.46 5.51
N SER A 57 11.28 1.25 4.78
CA SER A 57 10.96 -0.04 4.20
C SER A 57 12.02 -0.49 3.21
N ALA A 58 12.38 0.39 2.26
CA ALA A 58 13.42 0.11 1.29
C ALA A 58 14.81 -0.13 1.94
N GLN A 59 15.17 0.65 2.97
CA GLN A 59 16.42 0.46 3.73
C GLN A 59 16.46 -0.88 4.49
N ARG A 60 15.37 -1.29 5.15
CA ARG A 60 15.29 -2.60 5.82
C ARG A 60 15.36 -3.75 4.84
N ARG A 61 14.60 -3.63 3.75
CA ARG A 61 14.49 -4.65 2.71
C ARG A 61 15.87 -5.02 2.19
N LEU A 62 16.59 -3.99 1.79
CA LEU A 62 18.01 -4.03 1.47
C LEU A 62 18.91 -4.61 2.53
N ALA A 63 18.78 -4.22 3.80
CA ALA A 63 19.75 -4.65 4.79
C ALA A 63 19.81 -6.18 4.85
N ARG A 64 18.66 -6.83 4.64
CA ARG A 64 18.61 -8.26 4.34
C ARG A 64 19.33 -8.62 3.04
N MET A 65 19.12 -7.85 1.97
CA MET A 65 19.77 -8.08 0.67
C MET A 65 21.30 -8.09 0.72
N THR A 66 21.89 -7.22 1.53
CA THR A 66 23.35 -7.08 1.64
C THR A 66 23.95 -7.87 2.80
N GLY A 67 23.13 -8.56 3.59
CA GLY A 67 23.54 -9.21 4.83
C GLY A 67 24.07 -8.24 5.89
N LYS A 68 23.80 -6.93 5.73
CA LYS A 68 24.23 -5.87 6.65
C LYS A 68 23.18 -5.66 7.74
N ARG A 69 23.59 -5.02 8.84
CA ARG A 69 22.66 -4.59 9.88
C ARG A 69 21.67 -3.57 9.29
N GLY A 70 20.39 -3.89 9.33
CA GLY A 70 19.33 -2.95 8.95
C GLY A 70 19.05 -1.92 10.03
N PRO A 71 18.37 -0.83 9.68
CA PRO A 71 17.97 0.16 10.66
C PRO A 71 17.02 -0.49 11.69
N SER A 72 17.32 -0.28 12.97
CA SER A 72 16.50 -0.77 14.08
C SER A 72 15.16 -0.04 14.10
N THR A 73 14.16 -0.63 14.77
CA THR A 73 12.85 0.01 14.96
C THR A 73 12.98 1.39 15.61
N GLU A 74 13.92 1.57 16.55
CA GLU A 74 14.23 2.88 17.13
C GLU A 74 14.84 3.84 16.10
N GLU A 75 15.80 3.40 15.27
CA GLU A 75 16.43 4.24 14.25
C GLU A 75 15.41 4.74 13.21
N MET A 76 14.48 3.90 12.77
CA MET A 76 13.44 4.30 11.83
C MET A 76 12.37 5.18 12.46
N SER A 77 11.97 4.89 13.70
CA SER A 77 11.06 5.74 14.46
C SER A 77 11.68 7.12 14.68
N ALA A 78 12.99 7.17 14.99
CA ALA A 78 13.75 8.40 15.09
C ALA A 78 13.82 9.14 13.74
N ALA A 79 14.00 8.44 12.61
CA ALA A 79 13.98 9.05 11.28
C ALA A 79 12.61 9.65 10.94
N ILE A 80 11.52 8.95 11.27
CA ILE A 80 10.14 9.45 11.15
C ILE A 80 9.97 10.69 12.02
N GLN A 81 10.34 10.64 13.30
CA GLN A 81 10.22 11.75 14.25
C GLN A 81 11.02 12.97 13.81
N LYS A 82 12.28 12.77 13.39
CA LYS A 82 13.12 13.84 12.86
C LYS A 82 12.44 14.52 11.67
N ARG A 83 11.79 13.73 10.82
CA ARG A 83 11.05 14.26 9.67
C ARG A 83 9.76 14.97 10.05
N MET A 84 9.06 14.50 11.09
CA MET A 84 7.90 15.20 11.66
C MET A 84 8.27 16.60 12.18
N VAL A 85 9.46 16.76 12.77
CA VAL A 85 9.92 18.06 13.30
C VAL A 85 10.23 19.07 12.19
N LEU A 86 10.66 18.60 11.01
CA LEU A 86 11.06 19.46 9.88
C LEU A 86 9.92 19.79 8.91
N VAL A 87 8.81 19.06 8.98
CA VAL A 87 7.55 19.45 8.34
C VAL A 87 6.99 20.67 9.09
N GLY A 88 7.04 21.84 8.45
CA GLY A 88 6.66 23.12 9.05
C GLY A 88 5.38 23.05 9.88
N GLY A 89 5.53 23.34 11.18
CA GLY A 89 4.46 23.33 12.19
C GLY A 89 4.78 22.56 13.47
N GLY A 90 5.65 21.55 13.39
CA GLY A 90 6.04 20.71 14.54
C GLY A 90 4.87 19.92 15.16
N VAL A 91 5.16 19.23 16.26
CA VAL A 91 4.20 18.40 17.04
C VAL A 91 2.97 19.21 17.48
N GLU A 92 3.12 20.51 17.69
CA GLU A 92 2.08 21.43 18.14
C GLU A 92 0.99 21.67 17.09
N GLU A 93 1.34 21.79 15.80
CA GLU A 93 0.35 22.00 14.73
C GLU A 93 -0.48 20.73 14.47
N LEU A 94 0.13 19.55 14.53
CA LEU A 94 -0.57 18.26 14.46
C LEU A 94 -1.48 18.06 15.69
N ARG A 95 -0.99 18.39 16.90
CA ARG A 95 -1.79 18.35 18.13
C ARG A 95 -2.99 19.30 18.04
N ASN A 96 -2.79 20.50 17.49
CA ASN A 96 -3.85 21.48 17.27
C ASN A 96 -4.85 21.04 16.19
N LYS A 97 -4.41 20.42 15.09
CA LYS A 97 -5.29 19.85 14.05
C LYS A 97 -6.10 18.66 14.59
N VAL A 98 -5.51 17.80 15.42
CA VAL A 98 -6.22 16.69 16.09
C VAL A 98 -7.21 17.21 17.14
N GLN A 99 -6.84 18.24 17.92
CA GLN A 99 -7.76 18.87 18.88
C GLN A 99 -8.88 19.66 18.19
N GLN A 100 -8.60 20.36 17.08
CA GLN A 100 -9.62 21.01 16.25
C GLN A 100 -10.55 20.00 15.59
N LYS A 101 -10.04 18.88 15.04
CA LYS A 101 -10.87 17.78 14.52
C LYS A 101 -11.73 17.14 15.61
N ARG A 102 -11.22 16.98 16.84
CA ARG A 102 -12.02 16.52 17.99
C ARG A 102 -13.14 17.50 18.33
N LYS A 103 -12.86 18.81 18.40
CA LYS A 103 -13.89 19.85 18.62
C LYS A 103 -14.93 19.90 17.49
N PHE A 104 -14.50 19.75 16.24
CA PHE A 104 -15.38 19.74 15.07
C PHE A 104 -16.28 18.50 15.03
N ASN A 105 -15.74 17.32 15.38
CA ASN A 105 -16.53 16.09 15.49
C ASN A 105 -17.51 16.13 16.68
N VAL A 106 -17.14 16.72 17.81
CA VAL A 106 -18.06 16.91 18.95
C VAL A 106 -19.21 17.86 18.55
N GLY A 107 -18.90 18.99 17.91
CA GLY A 107 -19.94 19.91 17.42
C GLY A 107 -20.85 19.31 16.35
N LYS A 108 -20.33 18.41 15.50
CA LYS A 108 -21.11 17.68 14.50
C LYS A 108 -22.00 16.60 15.13
N VAL A 109 -21.51 15.93 16.18
CA VAL A 109 -22.31 14.97 16.97
C VAL A 109 -23.42 15.70 17.73
N ASP A 110 -23.15 16.87 18.30
CA ASP A 110 -24.16 17.69 18.99
C ASP A 110 -25.22 18.25 18.03
N SER A 111 -24.83 18.64 16.80
CA SER A 111 -25.79 19.07 15.77
C SER A 111 -26.65 17.93 15.24
N GLU A 112 -26.08 16.72 15.13
CA GLU A 112 -26.84 15.53 14.73
C GLU A 112 -27.77 15.08 15.85
N LEU A 113 -27.34 15.15 17.12
CA LEU A 113 -28.15 14.86 18.30
C LEU A 113 -29.29 15.88 18.47
N ALA A 114 -29.05 17.16 18.14
CA ALA A 114 -30.07 18.20 18.10
C ALA A 114 -31.11 17.96 16.99
N ARG A 115 -30.67 17.54 15.80
CA ARG A 115 -31.57 17.15 14.70
C ARG A 115 -32.40 15.91 15.02
N VAL A 116 -31.82 14.93 15.72
CA VAL A 116 -32.54 13.74 16.20
C VAL A 116 -33.56 14.10 17.30
N ARG A 117 -33.25 15.09 18.16
CA ARG A 117 -34.19 15.60 19.16
C ARG A 117 -35.31 16.46 18.56
N GLU A 118 -35.05 17.24 17.52
CA GLU A 118 -36.08 17.96 16.75
C GLU A 118 -37.00 17.01 15.98
N ALA A 119 -36.45 15.93 15.42
CA ALA A 119 -37.24 14.89 14.76
C ALA A 119 -38.11 14.08 15.75
N ALA A 120 -37.70 13.98 17.02
CA ALA A 120 -38.44 13.28 18.07
C ALA A 120 -39.59 14.09 18.69
N ASN A 121 -39.60 15.43 18.57
CA ASN A 121 -40.58 16.32 19.22
C ASN A 121 -41.70 16.84 18.31
N GLY A 122 -41.85 16.30 17.09
CA GLY A 122 -42.95 16.63 16.18
C GLY A 122 -44.26 15.93 16.53
N GLY A 123 -44.88 16.25 17.68
CA GLY A 123 -46.18 15.69 18.05
C GLY A 123 -46.82 16.32 19.29
N ALA A 124 -47.78 17.22 19.05
CA ALA A 124 -48.82 17.75 19.94
C ALA A 124 -48.46 18.83 21.00
N ARG A 125 -49.16 19.97 20.85
CA ARG A 125 -49.21 21.19 21.68
C ARG A 125 -49.92 20.96 23.02
N VAL A 126 -49.57 21.72 24.08
CA VAL A 126 -50.43 22.67 24.84
C VAL A 126 -49.52 23.62 25.65
N ALA A 127 -49.89 24.91 25.70
CA ALA A 127 -49.20 26.00 26.38
C ALA A 127 -49.69 26.23 27.82
N ALA A 128 -48.77 26.59 28.74
CA ALA A 128 -48.93 27.60 29.80
C ALA A 128 -47.58 27.85 30.50
N ALA A 129 -47.23 29.12 30.71
CA ALA A 129 -46.01 29.66 31.37
C ALA A 129 -46.25 29.92 32.89
N PRO A 130 -45.33 30.53 33.68
CA PRO A 130 -43.90 30.86 33.47
C PRO A 130 -42.93 30.45 34.62
N ALA A 131 -41.63 30.51 34.30
CA ALA A 131 -40.43 30.84 35.11
C ALA A 131 -40.33 30.43 36.61
N GLN A 132 -39.22 29.77 36.96
CA GLN A 132 -38.22 30.28 37.93
C GLN A 132 -36.83 29.67 37.65
N ASP A 133 -35.84 30.49 37.95
CA ASP A 133 -34.39 30.37 37.78
C ASP A 133 -33.78 29.23 38.63
N GLU A 134 -32.56 28.78 38.30
CA GLU A 134 -31.48 28.28 39.19
C GLU A 134 -30.41 27.50 38.38
N GLY A 135 -29.14 27.86 38.61
CA GLY A 135 -28.00 27.69 37.71
C GLY A 135 -27.23 26.35 37.71
N ILE A 136 -26.31 26.25 36.75
CA ILE A 136 -25.43 25.11 36.46
C ILE A 136 -24.14 25.19 37.29
N ALA A 137 -23.75 24.11 37.97
CA ALA A 137 -22.48 23.94 38.69
C ALA A 137 -21.37 23.35 37.79
N PHE A 138 -20.13 23.85 37.92
CA PHE A 138 -18.93 23.25 37.30
C PHE A 138 -18.27 22.24 38.25
N VAL A 139 -17.87 21.07 37.72
CA VAL A 139 -17.13 20.02 38.44
C VAL A 139 -15.68 19.99 37.93
N THR A 140 -14.71 20.11 38.84
CA THR A 140 -13.28 19.90 38.53
C THR A 140 -12.82 18.59 39.15
N VAL A 141 -12.29 17.67 38.35
CA VAL A 141 -11.72 16.39 38.81
C VAL A 141 -10.19 16.52 38.86
N THR A 142 -9.59 16.26 40.02
CA THR A 142 -8.12 16.20 40.18
C THR A 142 -7.71 14.77 40.50
N THR A 143 -6.86 14.18 39.67
CA THR A 143 -6.30 12.84 39.90
C THR A 143 -4.93 12.95 40.54
N THR A 144 -4.72 12.36 41.72
CA THR A 144 -3.40 12.23 42.35
C THR A 144 -2.92 10.78 42.28
N VAL A 145 -1.67 10.57 41.89
CA VAL A 145 -1.02 9.25 41.85
C VAL A 145 0.14 9.24 42.84
N THR A 146 0.10 8.35 43.82
CA THR A 146 1.18 8.17 44.80
C THR A 146 1.86 6.81 44.58
N PRO A 147 3.17 6.73 44.35
CA PRO A 147 3.87 5.46 44.27
C PRO A 147 4.22 4.94 45.67
N THR A 148 4.03 3.64 45.90
CA THR A 148 4.59 2.93 47.06
C THR A 148 5.69 2.00 46.58
N VAL A 149 6.86 2.06 47.22
CA VAL A 149 7.98 1.14 46.98
C VAL A 149 8.02 0.14 48.13
N ALA A 150 7.95 -1.16 47.82
CA ALA A 150 8.22 -2.22 48.77
C ALA A 150 9.49 -2.99 48.33
N ALA A 151 10.41 -3.18 49.27
CA ALA A 151 11.70 -3.84 49.06
C ALA A 151 11.54 -5.35 48.80
N ALA A 152 12.48 -5.89 48.02
CA ALA A 152 12.48 -7.24 47.45
C ALA A 152 12.62 -8.38 48.47
N THR A 153 12.06 -9.55 48.15
CA THR A 153 12.79 -10.83 48.10
C THR A 153 11.93 -11.90 47.40
N ALA A 154 12.59 -12.68 46.53
CA ALA A 154 12.23 -13.98 45.95
C ALA A 154 10.82 -14.23 45.37
N SER A 155 10.79 -14.45 44.04
CA SER A 155 9.84 -15.26 43.26
C SER A 155 8.34 -15.21 43.60
N VAL A 156 7.55 -14.57 42.71
CA VAL A 156 6.24 -15.02 42.15
C VAL A 156 5.53 -13.79 41.51
N SER A 157 4.77 -14.05 40.44
CA SER A 157 4.01 -13.13 39.59
C SER A 157 3.28 -11.98 40.33
N ALA A 158 3.39 -10.75 39.83
CA ALA A 158 2.64 -9.59 40.33
C ALA A 158 1.47 -9.22 39.40
N SER A 159 0.25 -9.18 39.96
CA SER A 159 -0.91 -8.50 39.39
C SER A 159 -1.10 -7.15 40.09
N THR A 160 -1.36 -6.09 39.33
CA THR A 160 -1.61 -4.73 39.85
C THR A 160 -3.12 -4.46 39.94
N THR A 161 -3.61 -4.11 41.12
CA THR A 161 -4.99 -3.63 41.34
C THR A 161 -4.97 -2.11 41.57
N VAL A 162 -5.77 -1.36 40.81
CA VAL A 162 -5.95 0.10 40.97
C VAL A 162 -7.29 0.35 41.64
N VAL A 163 -7.30 1.14 42.73
CA VAL A 163 -8.52 1.61 43.40
C VAL A 163 -8.66 3.11 43.14
N VAL A 164 -9.83 3.54 42.65
CA VAL A 164 -10.17 4.95 42.39
C VAL A 164 -11.30 5.36 43.33
N THR A 165 -11.12 6.48 44.03
CA THR A 165 -12.15 7.11 44.88
C THR A 165 -12.38 8.56 44.43
N GLU A 166 -13.64 8.96 44.24
CA GLU A 166 -14.05 10.30 43.82
C GLU A 166 -14.63 11.12 44.99
N THR A 167 -14.31 12.42 45.05
CA THR A 167 -14.98 13.42 45.92
C THR A 167 -15.20 14.72 45.14
N VAL A 168 -16.32 15.41 45.38
CA VAL A 168 -16.80 16.59 44.61
C VAL A 168 -16.96 17.82 45.52
N THR A 169 -16.49 18.99 45.08
CA THR A 169 -16.77 20.32 45.67
C THR A 169 -16.90 21.39 44.59
N ALA A 170 -17.78 22.40 44.79
CA ALA A 170 -18.22 23.38 43.79
C ALA A 170 -17.79 24.84 44.11
N GLY A 171 -17.60 25.68 43.07
CA GLY A 171 -17.36 27.13 43.16
C GLY A 171 -17.66 27.90 41.85
N SER A 172 -18.20 29.13 41.98
CA SER A 172 -18.89 29.97 40.95
C SER A 172 -18.01 31.05 40.26
N PRO A 173 -18.47 31.72 39.17
CA PRO A 173 -17.63 32.46 38.22
C PRO A 173 -17.70 34.00 38.33
N ALA A 174 -16.74 34.69 37.68
CA ALA A 174 -16.77 36.13 37.41
C ALA A 174 -16.54 36.44 35.91
N THR A 175 -17.11 37.57 35.51
CA THR A 175 -17.53 38.06 34.18
C THR A 175 -16.47 38.81 33.36
N ALA A 176 -16.65 38.86 32.03
CA ALA A 176 -16.22 40.00 31.19
C ALA A 176 -17.02 40.08 29.86
N PRO A 177 -17.26 41.29 29.29
CA PRO A 177 -18.27 41.53 28.25
C PRO A 177 -17.73 41.75 26.82
N ALA A 178 -18.70 41.83 25.89
CA ALA A 178 -18.64 41.88 24.44
C ALA A 178 -18.04 43.14 23.79
N ALA A 179 -17.65 43.02 22.51
CA ALA A 179 -17.85 44.07 21.50
C ALA A 179 -17.82 43.52 20.06
N ASN A 180 -18.71 44.09 19.24
CA ASN A 180 -19.05 43.83 17.84
C ASN A 180 -17.90 44.05 16.83
N ILE A 181 -18.05 43.53 15.60
CA ILE A 181 -18.22 44.35 14.37
C ILE A 181 -18.65 43.47 13.18
N ALA A 182 -19.39 44.14 12.29
CA ALA A 182 -20.36 43.66 11.33
C ALA A 182 -19.83 43.09 10.00
N SER A 183 -20.76 42.40 9.36
CA SER A 183 -20.88 41.98 7.96
C SER A 183 -20.58 43.04 6.89
N SER A 184 -20.11 42.60 5.73
CA SER A 184 -20.82 42.86 4.47
C SER A 184 -20.42 41.86 3.36
N SER A 185 -21.45 41.39 2.69
CA SER A 185 -21.48 40.47 1.56
C SER A 185 -21.60 41.24 0.24
N ALA A 186 -21.01 40.73 -0.84
CA ALA A 186 -21.60 40.87 -2.17
C ALA A 186 -21.08 39.75 -3.09
N ALA A 187 -22.03 38.96 -3.59
CA ALA A 187 -21.85 38.00 -4.66
C ALA A 187 -21.99 38.68 -6.03
N SER A 188 -21.38 38.11 -7.06
CA SER A 188 -22.00 38.02 -8.40
C SER A 188 -21.24 37.03 -9.28
N SER A 189 -21.95 36.58 -10.31
CA SER A 189 -21.90 35.26 -10.94
C SER A 189 -21.34 35.29 -12.37
N SER A 190 -20.99 34.09 -12.85
CA SER A 190 -21.14 33.58 -14.24
C SER A 190 -20.32 34.21 -15.38
N THR A 191 -19.57 33.40 -16.13
CA THR A 191 -19.98 32.83 -17.44
C THR A 191 -18.82 32.06 -18.09
N ALA A 192 -19.19 31.06 -18.89
CA ALA A 192 -18.32 30.16 -19.63
C ALA A 192 -17.83 30.78 -20.96
N SER A 193 -16.69 30.31 -21.49
CA SER A 193 -16.50 30.12 -22.93
C SER A 193 -15.29 29.26 -23.26
N SER A 194 -15.49 28.42 -24.27
CA SER A 194 -14.58 27.50 -24.96
C SER A 194 -13.76 28.21 -26.05
N SER A 195 -12.55 27.74 -26.36
CA SER A 195 -12.11 27.55 -27.76
C SER A 195 -10.77 26.82 -27.86
N SER A 196 -10.71 25.96 -28.88
CA SER A 196 -9.59 25.19 -29.39
C SER A 196 -8.79 25.99 -30.44
N SER A 197 -7.50 25.70 -30.60
CA SER A 197 -6.86 25.58 -31.93
C SER A 197 -5.42 25.08 -31.81
N ALA A 198 -5.10 24.09 -32.65
CA ALA A 198 -3.79 23.51 -32.88
C ALA A 198 -3.05 24.27 -33.98
N SER A 199 -1.71 24.29 -33.92
CA SER A 199 -0.83 24.51 -35.08
C SER A 199 0.59 23.99 -34.77
N ALA A 200 1.04 23.00 -35.55
CA ALA A 200 2.46 22.65 -35.73
C ALA A 200 3.07 23.54 -36.84
N PRO A 201 4.41 23.64 -36.98
CA PRO A 201 5.07 22.70 -37.91
C PRO A 201 6.56 22.37 -37.64
N ALA A 202 7.04 21.40 -38.44
CA ALA A 202 8.37 21.24 -39.05
C ALA A 202 9.48 20.45 -38.30
N ALA A 203 9.89 19.37 -38.98
CA ALA A 203 10.98 18.46 -38.64
C ALA A 203 12.33 18.94 -39.21
N THR A 204 13.42 18.67 -38.47
CA THR A 204 14.77 18.47 -39.01
C THR A 204 15.46 17.36 -38.21
N GLY A 205 16.20 16.49 -38.90
CA GLY A 205 16.64 15.18 -38.42
C GLY A 205 17.85 15.17 -37.47
N GLY A 206 17.87 14.14 -36.62
CA GLY A 206 18.97 13.73 -35.75
C GLY A 206 18.72 12.31 -35.26
N ALA A 207 19.78 11.50 -35.14
CA ALA A 207 19.78 10.06 -34.94
C ALA A 207 18.70 9.51 -34.00
N GLY A 208 17.97 8.49 -34.47
CA GLY A 208 16.87 7.85 -33.75
C GLY A 208 17.30 7.18 -32.46
N ASN A 209 17.14 7.90 -31.35
CA ASN A 209 16.97 7.28 -30.04
C ASN A 209 15.49 6.89 -29.96
N SER A 210 15.18 5.60 -29.90
CA SER A 210 13.81 5.11 -29.62
C SER A 210 13.48 5.53 -28.19
N THR A 211 12.96 6.74 -28.03
CA THR A 211 12.42 7.25 -26.77
C THR A 211 10.95 6.89 -26.71
N THR A 212 10.59 6.06 -25.72
CA THR A 212 9.23 5.83 -25.24
C THR A 212 8.49 7.18 -25.12
N PRO A 213 7.20 7.30 -25.47
CA PRO A 213 6.47 8.56 -25.31
C PRO A 213 6.54 9.01 -23.85
N VAL A 214 7.28 10.08 -23.60
CA VAL A 214 7.47 10.65 -22.28
C VAL A 214 6.24 11.50 -21.97
N GLY A 215 5.50 11.17 -20.90
CA GLY A 215 4.44 12.03 -20.39
C GLY A 215 4.98 13.41 -20.00
N ASN A 216 4.09 14.39 -19.83
CA ASN A 216 4.45 15.71 -19.32
C ASN A 216 3.72 15.99 -17.99
N ASN A 217 4.28 16.91 -17.22
CA ASN A 217 3.78 17.35 -15.92
C ASN A 217 3.30 18.80 -15.95
N GLN A 218 3.09 19.41 -17.12
CA GLN A 218 2.71 20.83 -17.22
C GLN A 218 1.47 21.19 -16.39
N ALA A 219 0.53 20.25 -16.22
CA ALA A 219 -0.67 20.44 -15.40
C ALA A 219 -0.46 20.20 -13.89
N GLY A 220 0.76 19.86 -13.47
CA GLY A 220 1.12 19.47 -12.11
C GLY A 220 0.88 17.99 -11.80
N PHE A 221 0.87 17.65 -10.51
CA PHE A 221 0.70 16.30 -10.01
C PHE A 221 -0.66 15.69 -10.40
N SER A 222 -0.66 14.40 -10.74
CA SER A 222 -1.88 13.67 -11.14
C SER A 222 -2.95 13.67 -10.04
N LYS A 223 -4.15 14.17 -10.38
CA LYS A 223 -5.32 14.13 -9.50
C LYS A 223 -5.74 12.70 -9.14
N VAL A 224 -5.59 11.77 -10.08
CA VAL A 224 -5.92 10.35 -9.87
C VAL A 224 -4.94 9.74 -8.86
N ASN A 225 -3.64 10.02 -9.01
CA ASN A 225 -2.63 9.57 -8.04
C ASN A 225 -2.86 10.20 -6.67
N LEU A 226 -3.21 11.48 -6.58
CA LEU A 226 -3.50 12.10 -5.28
C LEU A 226 -4.73 11.45 -4.62
N GLY A 227 -5.79 11.23 -5.39
CA GLY A 227 -6.98 10.53 -4.91
C GLY A 227 -6.65 9.15 -4.37
N ALA A 228 -5.81 8.39 -5.08
CA ALA A 228 -5.40 7.05 -4.65
C ALA A 228 -4.44 7.08 -3.45
N ALA A 229 -3.51 8.04 -3.37
CA ALA A 229 -2.63 8.21 -2.21
C ALA A 229 -3.42 8.48 -0.91
N ILE A 230 -4.50 9.25 -1.02
CA ILE A 230 -5.37 9.63 0.10
C ILE A 230 -6.31 8.50 0.51
N ASN A 231 -6.93 7.83 -0.47
CA ASN A 231 -7.99 6.86 -0.24
C ASN A 231 -7.49 5.41 -0.17
N GLY A 232 -6.26 5.15 -0.59
CA GLY A 232 -5.76 3.80 -0.83
C GLY A 232 -6.56 3.10 -1.93
N GLY A 233 -6.65 1.78 -1.82
CA GLY A 233 -7.46 0.93 -2.70
C GLY A 233 -6.66 0.24 -3.79
N VAL A 234 -7.36 -0.54 -4.61
CA VAL A 234 -6.77 -1.32 -5.70
C VAL A 234 -7.48 -1.01 -7.00
N THR A 235 -6.70 -0.68 -8.02
CA THR A 235 -7.16 -0.53 -9.40
C THR A 235 -6.85 -1.82 -10.15
N ASN A 236 -7.91 -2.57 -10.49
CA ASN A 236 -7.74 -3.86 -11.15
C ASN A 236 -7.29 -3.70 -12.59
N SER A 237 -6.33 -4.53 -13.01
CA SER A 237 -5.92 -4.63 -14.40
C SER A 237 -6.86 -5.51 -15.21
N THR A 238 -6.88 -5.26 -16.52
CA THR A 238 -7.58 -6.10 -17.49
C THR A 238 -6.92 -7.47 -17.58
N THR A 239 -7.70 -8.50 -17.91
CA THR A 239 -7.18 -9.85 -18.06
C THR A 239 -6.22 -9.92 -19.26
N PRO A 240 -4.97 -10.38 -19.06
CA PRO A 240 -4.02 -10.62 -20.14
C PRO A 240 -4.54 -11.57 -21.21
N THR A 241 -4.08 -11.35 -22.45
CA THR A 241 -4.32 -12.26 -23.58
C THR A 241 -3.16 -13.20 -23.85
N ALA A 242 -1.96 -12.88 -23.35
CA ALA A 242 -0.79 -13.72 -23.50
C ALA A 242 -0.91 -15.01 -22.67
N ALA A 243 -0.33 -16.09 -23.18
CA ALA A 243 -0.29 -17.37 -22.47
C ALA A 243 0.58 -17.25 -21.22
N ASN A 244 0.24 -18.00 -20.17
CA ASN A 244 0.95 -17.99 -18.89
C ASN A 244 1.08 -16.59 -18.26
N SER A 245 0.14 -15.70 -18.57
CA SER A 245 0.07 -14.36 -18.01
C SER A 245 -1.06 -14.19 -17.01
N ILE A 246 -0.85 -13.29 -16.05
CA ILE A 246 -1.83 -12.91 -15.03
C ILE A 246 -1.87 -11.38 -14.88
N ALA A 247 -3.07 -10.85 -14.62
CA ALA A 247 -3.27 -9.43 -14.39
C ALA A 247 -2.46 -8.97 -13.17
N LEU A 248 -1.82 -7.81 -13.31
CA LEU A 248 -1.09 -7.15 -12.25
C LEU A 248 -1.86 -5.88 -11.87
N ASP A 249 -2.64 -5.97 -10.80
CA ASP A 249 -3.44 -4.89 -10.24
C ASP A 249 -2.53 -3.86 -9.55
N ASN A 250 -2.96 -2.60 -9.51
CA ASN A 250 -2.21 -1.49 -8.94
C ASN A 250 -2.76 -1.09 -7.57
N GLU A 251 -1.90 -1.03 -6.56
CA GLU A 251 -2.23 -0.54 -5.23
C GLU A 251 -2.00 0.97 -5.10
N ALA A 252 -3.04 1.67 -4.65
CA ALA A 252 -3.07 3.10 -4.36
C ALA A 252 -2.39 3.92 -5.46
N ASN A 253 -1.42 4.78 -5.13
CA ASN A 253 -0.72 5.66 -6.07
C ASN A 253 0.57 5.01 -6.62
N ASP A 254 0.46 3.81 -7.19
CA ASP A 254 1.60 3.03 -7.71
C ASP A 254 2.58 2.57 -6.61
N ILE A 255 2.07 2.17 -5.43
CA ILE A 255 2.94 1.79 -4.29
C ILE A 255 3.15 0.29 -4.13
N GLY A 256 2.37 -0.52 -4.84
CA GLY A 256 2.43 -1.97 -4.80
C GLY A 256 1.66 -2.59 -5.96
N TYR A 257 1.99 -3.84 -6.30
CA TYR A 257 1.40 -4.53 -7.45
C TYR A 257 0.95 -5.94 -7.08
N LEU A 258 -0.31 -6.23 -7.33
CA LEU A 258 -1.00 -7.38 -6.78
C LEU A 258 -1.47 -8.31 -7.90
N ALA A 259 -1.41 -9.63 -7.68
CA ALA A 259 -2.03 -10.60 -8.58
C ALA A 259 -2.96 -11.53 -7.78
N THR A 260 -4.03 -12.00 -8.41
CA THR A 260 -4.98 -12.92 -7.77
C THR A 260 -4.69 -14.37 -8.18
N LEU A 261 -4.08 -15.13 -7.28
CA LEU A 261 -3.82 -16.56 -7.47
C LEU A 261 -4.96 -17.38 -6.87
N GLN A 262 -5.12 -18.63 -7.30
CA GLN A 262 -6.02 -19.58 -6.64
C GLN A 262 -5.22 -20.60 -5.84
N LEU A 263 -5.55 -20.76 -4.56
CA LEU A 263 -4.86 -21.69 -3.66
C LEU A 263 -5.88 -22.64 -3.03
N GLY A 264 -5.41 -23.83 -2.67
CA GLY A 264 -6.15 -24.81 -1.91
C GLY A 264 -7.12 -25.67 -2.72
N THR A 265 -7.74 -26.63 -2.03
CA THR A 265 -8.78 -27.50 -2.59
C THR A 265 -10.04 -27.47 -1.70
N PRO A 266 -11.17 -26.90 -2.19
CA PRO A 266 -11.36 -26.30 -3.51
C PRO A 266 -10.55 -25.00 -3.69
N PRO A 267 -10.19 -24.63 -4.94
CA PRO A 267 -9.43 -23.42 -5.20
C PRO A 267 -10.17 -22.15 -4.74
N ARG A 268 -9.47 -21.28 -4.01
CA ARG A 268 -9.97 -19.98 -3.55
C ARG A 268 -9.04 -18.86 -4.00
N ASN A 269 -9.59 -17.69 -4.30
CA ASN A 269 -8.81 -16.53 -4.69
C ASN A 269 -8.05 -15.93 -3.50
N PHE A 270 -6.76 -15.68 -3.69
CA PHE A 270 -5.91 -14.90 -2.79
C PHE A 270 -5.28 -13.78 -3.59
N ARG A 271 -5.39 -12.55 -3.10
CA ARG A 271 -4.74 -11.38 -3.69
C ARG A 271 -3.37 -11.21 -3.05
N LEU A 272 -2.30 -11.32 -3.83
CA LEU A 272 -0.94 -11.41 -3.32
C LEU A 272 -0.06 -10.30 -3.89
N LEU A 273 0.79 -9.72 -3.05
CA LEU A 273 1.82 -8.78 -3.48
C LEU A 273 2.91 -9.52 -4.28
N MET A 274 3.19 -9.06 -5.49
CA MET A 274 4.11 -9.72 -6.43
C MET A 274 5.50 -9.09 -6.36
N ASP A 275 6.45 -9.83 -5.78
CA ASP A 275 7.66 -9.21 -5.25
C ASP A 275 8.97 -9.80 -5.81
N SER A 276 9.62 -9.09 -6.73
CA SER A 276 10.88 -9.56 -7.37
C SER A 276 12.15 -9.39 -6.53
N GLY A 277 12.14 -8.65 -5.42
CA GLY A 277 13.29 -8.55 -4.52
C GLY A 277 13.16 -9.37 -3.23
N SER A 278 12.23 -10.33 -3.18
CA SER A 278 12.21 -11.38 -2.15
C SER A 278 11.89 -12.74 -2.76
N ALA A 279 12.15 -13.83 -2.03
CA ALA A 279 11.99 -15.21 -2.55
C ALA A 279 10.98 -16.06 -1.76
N ASP A 280 10.47 -15.54 -0.64
CA ASP A 280 9.53 -16.27 0.20
C ASP A 280 8.09 -16.04 -0.28
N PHE A 281 7.31 -17.11 -0.46
CA PHE A 281 5.87 -17.06 -0.69
C PHE A 281 5.15 -17.38 0.63
N TRP A 282 4.22 -16.54 1.07
CA TRP A 282 3.33 -16.85 2.18
C TRP A 282 1.95 -16.24 2.01
N VAL A 283 0.97 -16.81 2.72
CA VAL A 283 -0.38 -16.26 2.91
C VAL A 283 -0.77 -16.29 4.39
N GLY A 284 -1.76 -15.50 4.78
CA GLY A 284 -2.34 -15.55 6.12
C GLY A 284 -2.91 -16.93 6.45
N GLY A 285 -2.57 -17.48 7.62
CA GLY A 285 -3.12 -18.73 8.14
C GLY A 285 -4.44 -18.54 8.90
N GLU A 286 -5.28 -19.59 8.97
CA GLU A 286 -6.59 -19.53 9.66
C GLU A 286 -6.53 -19.15 11.16
N ALA A 287 -5.36 -19.30 11.78
CA ALA A 287 -5.10 -18.94 13.17
C ALA A 287 -4.19 -17.70 13.29
N CYS A 288 -4.09 -16.87 12.25
CA CYS A 288 -3.20 -15.73 12.22
C CYS A 288 -3.56 -14.70 13.30
N GLN A 289 -2.52 -14.23 14.01
CA GLN A 289 -2.61 -13.17 15.01
C GLN A 289 -1.78 -11.94 14.61
N SER A 290 -2.36 -10.75 14.80
CA SER A 290 -1.60 -9.52 14.66
C SER A 290 -0.61 -9.37 15.81
N GLN A 291 0.58 -8.83 15.54
CA GLN A 291 1.53 -8.43 16.57
C GLN A 291 0.98 -7.37 17.54
N ALA A 292 -0.04 -6.60 17.14
CA ALA A 292 -0.75 -5.68 18.02
C ALA A 292 -1.83 -6.36 18.89
N GLY A 293 -1.98 -7.69 18.76
CA GLY A 293 -3.07 -8.46 19.35
C GLY A 293 -4.30 -8.54 18.44
N GLY A 294 -5.11 -9.59 18.61
CA GLY A 294 -6.28 -9.86 17.77
C GLY A 294 -5.96 -10.65 16.49
N GLY A 295 -6.96 -10.83 15.63
CA GLY A 295 -6.83 -11.54 14.35
C GLY A 295 -6.18 -10.70 13.25
N CYS A 296 -5.72 -11.35 12.17
CA CYS A 296 -5.04 -10.68 11.05
C CYS A 296 -6.00 -10.10 10.01
N GLY A 297 -6.50 -8.89 10.22
CA GLY A 297 -7.21 -8.13 9.19
C GLY A 297 -8.45 -8.83 8.61
N ASN A 298 -8.96 -8.26 7.51
CA ASN A 298 -10.05 -8.83 6.72
C ASN A 298 -9.48 -9.52 5.48
N HIS A 299 -8.76 -10.62 5.72
CA HIS A 299 -8.00 -11.34 4.69
C HIS A 299 -8.63 -12.69 4.37
N THR A 300 -8.28 -13.23 3.21
CA THR A 300 -8.50 -14.63 2.88
C THR A 300 -7.42 -15.46 3.54
N PHE A 301 -7.82 -16.38 4.42
CA PHE A 301 -6.89 -17.29 5.08
C PHE A 301 -6.86 -18.68 4.46
N LEU A 302 -5.70 -19.33 4.57
CA LEU A 302 -5.47 -20.73 4.18
C LEU A 302 -5.19 -21.60 5.41
N GLY A 303 -5.70 -22.82 5.42
CA GLY A 303 -5.44 -23.81 6.45
C GLY A 303 -6.17 -25.13 6.21
N ALA A 304 -6.03 -26.06 7.14
CA ALA A 304 -6.63 -27.39 7.05
C ALA A 304 -8.17 -27.38 7.03
N LYS A 305 -8.83 -26.29 7.46
CA LYS A 305 -10.30 -26.18 7.39
C LYS A 305 -10.78 -25.71 6.02
N SER A 306 -10.00 -24.88 5.35
CA SER A 306 -10.35 -24.27 4.06
C SER A 306 -9.82 -25.03 2.84
N SER A 307 -8.84 -25.92 3.02
CA SER A 307 -8.21 -26.67 1.94
C SER A 307 -7.93 -28.13 2.33
N SER A 308 -8.42 -29.07 1.54
CA SER A 308 -8.15 -30.51 1.70
C SER A 308 -6.78 -30.94 1.18
N SER A 309 -6.11 -30.10 0.38
CA SER A 309 -4.74 -30.30 -0.10
C SER A 309 -3.68 -29.69 0.83
N PHE A 310 -4.10 -28.94 1.85
CA PHE A 310 -3.21 -28.37 2.88
C PHE A 310 -2.50 -29.45 3.68
N LYS A 311 -1.17 -29.40 3.75
CA LYS A 311 -0.36 -30.25 4.63
C LYS A 311 0.72 -29.43 5.32
N ASP A 312 0.81 -29.56 6.64
CA ASP A 312 1.90 -28.98 7.41
C ASP A 312 3.21 -29.75 7.15
N ALA A 313 4.30 -29.04 6.86
CA ALA A 313 5.62 -29.63 6.62
C ALA A 313 6.44 -29.83 7.91
N GLY A 314 5.87 -29.51 9.08
CA GLY A 314 6.47 -29.74 10.40
C GLY A 314 7.62 -28.79 10.75
N ARG A 315 7.76 -27.67 10.03
CA ARG A 315 8.84 -26.69 10.23
C ARG A 315 8.31 -25.27 10.15
N THR A 316 8.92 -24.36 10.89
CA THR A 316 8.51 -22.96 10.96
C THR A 316 9.36 -22.08 10.05
N PHE A 317 8.86 -20.88 9.78
CA PHE A 317 9.59 -19.83 9.07
C PHE A 317 9.36 -18.47 9.73
N LYS A 318 10.31 -17.55 9.50
CA LYS A 318 10.20 -16.14 9.89
C LYS A 318 10.84 -15.29 8.81
N VAL A 319 10.16 -14.23 8.39
CA VAL A 319 10.63 -13.29 7.37
C VAL A 319 10.38 -11.86 7.86
N THR A 320 11.40 -11.02 7.82
CA THR A 320 11.29 -9.59 8.20
C THR A 320 11.43 -8.69 6.99
N TYR A 321 10.33 -8.35 6.33
CA TYR A 321 10.32 -7.42 5.20
C TYR A 321 10.76 -6.01 5.56
N GLY A 322 10.94 -5.21 4.50
CA GLY A 322 11.15 -3.79 4.63
C GLY A 322 10.06 -3.13 5.48
N THR A 323 8.83 -3.37 5.05
CA THR A 323 7.59 -2.84 5.61
C THR A 323 7.22 -3.50 6.93
N GLY A 324 7.24 -4.83 7.00
CA GLY A 324 6.70 -5.58 8.13
C GLY A 324 7.40 -6.91 8.34
N GLN A 325 6.80 -7.80 9.13
CA GLN A 325 7.36 -9.14 9.38
C GLN A 325 6.27 -10.18 9.57
N VAL A 326 6.59 -11.41 9.20
CA VAL A 326 5.70 -12.56 9.34
C VAL A 326 6.45 -13.74 9.94
N ALA A 327 5.72 -14.57 10.68
CA ALA A 327 6.18 -15.86 11.14
C ALA A 327 5.04 -16.88 11.05
N GLY A 328 5.38 -18.15 10.84
CA GLY A 328 4.38 -19.20 10.72
C GLY A 328 4.98 -20.56 10.41
N ASN A 329 4.16 -21.42 9.81
CA ASN A 329 4.53 -22.78 9.43
C ASN A 329 4.78 -22.87 7.94
N VAL A 330 5.74 -23.68 7.55
CA VAL A 330 5.89 -24.08 6.16
C VAL A 330 4.93 -25.22 5.88
N ILE A 331 4.23 -25.11 4.77
CA ILE A 331 3.13 -26.00 4.37
C ILE A 331 3.31 -26.38 2.91
N THR A 332 2.60 -27.41 2.47
CA THR A 332 2.36 -27.68 1.05
C THR A 332 0.89 -27.54 0.75
N ASP A 333 0.56 -26.89 -0.36
CA ASP A 333 -0.81 -26.84 -0.89
C ASP A 333 -0.80 -26.66 -2.41
N ASP A 334 -1.96 -26.82 -3.05
CA ASP A 334 -2.13 -26.61 -4.48
C ASP A 334 -2.21 -25.12 -4.80
N VAL A 335 -1.49 -24.70 -5.84
CA VAL A 335 -1.44 -23.31 -6.31
C VAL A 335 -1.77 -23.28 -7.79
N VAL A 336 -2.62 -22.35 -8.20
CA VAL A 336 -2.89 -22.04 -9.60
C VAL A 336 -2.56 -20.58 -9.86
N MET A 337 -1.64 -20.35 -10.78
CA MET A 337 -1.18 -19.01 -11.16
C MET A 337 -1.08 -18.90 -12.68
N ALA A 338 -1.64 -17.84 -13.26
CA ALA A 338 -1.67 -17.65 -14.71
C ALA A 338 -2.20 -18.87 -15.51
N GLY A 339 -3.16 -19.61 -14.93
CA GLY A 339 -3.70 -20.86 -15.50
C GLY A 339 -2.82 -22.10 -15.31
N LEU A 340 -1.59 -21.96 -14.80
CA LEU A 340 -0.66 -23.04 -14.52
C LEU A 340 -0.98 -23.67 -13.17
N LYS A 341 -1.26 -24.98 -13.16
CA LYS A 341 -1.55 -25.75 -11.94
C LYS A 341 -0.26 -26.32 -11.37
N LEU A 342 0.12 -25.87 -10.19
CA LEU A 342 1.29 -26.31 -9.45
C LEU A 342 0.84 -27.05 -8.18
N PRO A 343 0.67 -28.39 -8.25
CA PRO A 343 0.19 -29.16 -7.11
C PRO A 343 1.27 -29.28 -6.03
N ALA A 344 0.84 -29.33 -4.77
CA ALA A 344 1.70 -29.52 -3.60
C ALA A 344 2.95 -28.60 -3.56
N HIS A 345 2.80 -27.34 -3.97
CA HIS A 345 3.88 -26.35 -3.85
C HIS A 345 4.15 -26.07 -2.37
N THR A 346 5.42 -25.91 -2.00
CA THR A 346 5.83 -25.66 -0.61
C THR A 346 5.99 -24.16 -0.37
N PHE A 347 5.26 -23.60 0.59
CA PHE A 347 5.29 -22.17 0.93
C PHE A 347 4.85 -21.93 2.39
N GLY A 348 4.73 -20.69 2.83
CA GLY A 348 4.39 -20.34 4.22
C GLY A 348 2.89 -20.09 4.47
N ALA A 349 2.38 -20.58 5.59
CA ALA A 349 1.13 -20.09 6.20
C ALA A 349 1.47 -19.28 7.46
N ALA A 350 1.23 -17.97 7.43
CA ALA A 350 1.57 -17.07 8.51
C ALA A 350 0.63 -17.26 9.71
N THR A 351 1.20 -17.47 10.90
CA THR A 351 0.46 -17.50 12.17
C THR A 351 0.59 -16.18 12.93
N VAL A 352 1.58 -15.37 12.59
CA VAL A 352 1.79 -14.04 13.15
C VAL A 352 2.19 -13.07 12.05
N GLU A 353 1.50 -11.94 11.99
CA GLU A 353 1.77 -10.84 11.04
C GLU A 353 1.94 -9.53 11.80
N SER A 354 2.88 -8.70 11.34
CA SER A 354 3.01 -7.33 11.82
C SER A 354 1.83 -6.46 11.38
N VAL A 355 1.63 -5.32 12.04
CA VAL A 355 0.48 -4.44 11.82
C VAL A 355 0.36 -3.99 10.36
N GLU A 356 1.48 -3.83 9.66
CA GLU A 356 1.54 -3.44 8.26
C GLU A 356 0.91 -4.49 7.33
N PHE A 357 0.94 -5.77 7.72
CA PHE A 357 0.32 -6.86 6.96
C PHE A 357 -1.05 -7.21 7.52
N SER A 358 -1.22 -7.18 8.84
CA SER A 358 -2.46 -7.59 9.50
C SER A 358 -3.56 -6.52 9.54
N SER A 359 -3.40 -5.38 8.86
CA SER A 359 -4.37 -4.27 8.89
C SER A 359 -5.57 -4.56 7.97
N ASN A 360 -6.76 -4.06 8.35
CA ASN A 360 -7.94 -4.09 7.47
C ASN A 360 -7.77 -3.22 6.21
N ASP A 361 -6.84 -2.27 6.24
CA ASP A 361 -6.52 -1.42 5.10
C ASP A 361 -5.47 -2.05 4.15
N THR A 362 -4.83 -3.16 4.57
CA THR A 362 -3.90 -3.91 3.73
C THR A 362 -4.69 -4.70 2.68
N PRO A 363 -4.49 -4.45 1.37
CA PRO A 363 -5.37 -4.97 0.34
C PRO A 363 -4.97 -6.35 -0.20
N PHE A 364 -4.02 -7.04 0.43
CA PHE A 364 -3.50 -8.33 0.02
C PHE A 364 -3.47 -9.32 1.19
N ASP A 365 -3.62 -10.60 0.86
CA ASP A 365 -3.71 -11.74 1.77
C ASP A 365 -2.34 -12.41 2.04
N GLY A 366 -1.30 -11.91 1.37
CA GLY A 366 0.04 -12.48 1.39
C GLY A 366 0.95 -11.90 0.31
N LEU A 367 2.08 -12.56 0.11
CA LEU A 367 3.15 -12.11 -0.78
C LEU A 367 3.75 -13.29 -1.53
N VAL A 368 4.07 -13.10 -2.81
CA VAL A 368 4.81 -14.06 -3.64
C VAL A 368 6.19 -13.51 -3.98
N GLY A 369 7.22 -14.14 -3.42
CA GLY A 369 8.61 -13.86 -3.77
C GLY A 369 8.98 -14.40 -5.16
N LEU A 370 9.60 -13.55 -5.98
CA LEU A 370 9.99 -13.81 -7.37
C LEU A 370 11.49 -13.52 -7.60
N ALA A 371 12.28 -13.39 -6.54
CA ALA A 371 13.74 -13.45 -6.61
C ALA A 371 14.23 -14.92 -6.66
N LYS A 372 15.54 -15.15 -6.60
CA LYS A 372 16.10 -16.52 -6.58
C LYS A 372 15.87 -17.19 -5.22
N SER A 373 15.54 -18.49 -5.20
CA SER A 373 15.35 -19.31 -3.99
C SER A 373 16.50 -19.25 -2.98
N THR A 374 17.71 -18.88 -3.42
CA THR A 374 18.88 -18.66 -2.54
C THR A 374 18.61 -17.62 -1.44
N LEU A 375 17.66 -16.70 -1.67
CA LEU A 375 17.23 -15.68 -0.70
C LEU A 375 16.12 -16.15 0.23
N SER A 376 15.51 -17.32 -0.01
CA SER A 376 14.39 -17.79 0.77
C SER A 376 14.82 -18.08 2.21
N ASN A 377 14.08 -17.53 3.18
CA ASN A 377 14.18 -17.92 4.59
C ASN A 377 13.47 -19.25 4.84
N GLN A 378 12.45 -19.57 4.02
CA GLN A 378 11.77 -20.86 4.02
C GLN A 378 12.61 -21.99 3.41
N LYS A 379 13.70 -21.68 2.69
CA LYS A 379 14.58 -22.67 2.04
C LYS A 379 13.82 -23.58 1.06
N VAL A 380 13.00 -22.97 0.21
CA VAL A 380 12.20 -23.65 -0.82
C VAL A 380 12.40 -22.99 -2.18
N ASP A 381 12.06 -23.73 -3.24
CA ASP A 381 12.02 -23.22 -4.62
C ASP A 381 10.95 -22.13 -4.72
N THR A 382 11.24 -21.02 -5.41
CA THR A 382 10.21 -20.02 -5.73
C THR A 382 9.19 -20.57 -6.74
N PRO A 383 8.02 -19.92 -6.93
CA PRO A 383 7.05 -20.36 -7.93
C PRO A 383 7.63 -20.51 -9.36
N PRO A 384 8.39 -19.56 -9.95
CA PRO A 384 8.95 -19.76 -11.29
C PRO A 384 9.94 -20.93 -11.36
N GLU A 385 10.74 -21.18 -10.31
CA GLU A 385 11.62 -22.35 -10.24
C GLU A 385 10.82 -23.65 -10.18
N SER A 386 9.77 -23.69 -9.36
CA SER A 386 8.89 -24.85 -9.21
C SER A 386 8.11 -25.16 -10.50
N LEU A 387 7.58 -24.14 -11.17
CA LEU A 387 6.89 -24.28 -12.45
C LEU A 387 7.83 -24.86 -13.53
N ALA A 388 9.05 -24.35 -13.63
CA ALA A 388 10.04 -24.84 -14.59
C ALA A 388 10.46 -26.28 -14.28
N LYS A 389 10.73 -26.59 -13.01
CA LYS A 389 11.07 -27.94 -12.54
C LYS A 389 9.95 -28.96 -12.80
N ALA A 390 8.69 -28.53 -12.73
CA ALA A 390 7.52 -29.34 -13.06
C ALA A 390 7.26 -29.45 -14.58
N GLY A 391 8.05 -28.77 -15.43
CA GLY A 391 7.85 -28.75 -16.88
C GLY A 391 6.60 -27.98 -17.34
N LEU A 392 6.01 -27.16 -16.46
CA LEU A 392 4.83 -26.34 -16.77
C LEU A 392 5.19 -25.09 -17.57
N ILE A 393 6.44 -24.64 -17.46
CA ILE A 393 7.05 -23.58 -18.27
C ILE A 393 8.44 -24.02 -18.73
N GLN A 394 8.88 -23.50 -19.87
CA GLN A 394 10.15 -23.91 -20.49
C GLN A 394 11.39 -23.39 -19.76
N SER A 395 11.28 -22.28 -19.06
CA SER A 395 12.38 -21.63 -18.33
C SER A 395 11.82 -20.90 -17.12
N ALA A 396 12.59 -20.81 -16.03
CA ALA A 396 12.21 -20.08 -14.83
C ALA A 396 12.34 -18.55 -15.04
N ILE A 397 11.56 -18.04 -15.99
CA ILE A 397 11.51 -16.63 -16.39
C ILE A 397 10.25 -16.02 -15.79
N THR A 398 10.39 -14.81 -15.23
CA THR A 398 9.25 -13.96 -14.89
C THR A 398 9.44 -12.60 -15.55
N SER A 399 8.40 -12.13 -16.22
CA SER A 399 8.42 -10.87 -16.95
C SER A 399 7.27 -9.96 -16.53
N TYR A 400 7.53 -8.66 -16.48
CA TYR A 400 6.65 -7.65 -15.91
C TYR A 400 6.41 -6.54 -16.94
N LYS A 401 5.13 -6.25 -17.15
CA LYS A 401 4.68 -4.96 -17.64
C LYS A 401 3.89 -4.30 -16.52
N ILE A 402 4.51 -3.36 -15.83
CA ILE A 402 3.90 -2.71 -14.66
C ILE A 402 2.89 -1.65 -15.14
N PRO A 403 1.69 -1.55 -14.53
CA PRO A 403 0.74 -0.49 -14.85
C PRO A 403 1.13 0.82 -14.16
N ARG A 404 0.90 1.95 -14.84
CA ARG A 404 0.95 3.29 -14.24
C ARG A 404 -0.48 3.80 -14.06
N LEU A 405 -0.89 4.09 -12.84
CA LEU A 405 -2.26 4.53 -12.54
C LEU A 405 -2.65 5.78 -13.34
N ALA A 406 -1.72 6.73 -13.47
CA ALA A 406 -1.95 7.98 -14.18
C ALA A 406 -2.22 7.81 -15.69
N ASP A 407 -1.91 6.65 -16.28
CA ASP A 407 -2.23 6.37 -17.69
C ASP A 407 -3.68 5.90 -17.88
N GLY A 408 -4.34 5.44 -16.81
CA GLY A 408 -5.73 4.95 -16.86
C GLY A 408 -5.94 3.71 -17.72
N LYS A 409 -4.86 3.06 -18.19
CA LYS A 409 -4.92 1.89 -19.08
C LYS A 409 -5.26 0.58 -18.36
N ASN A 410 -4.87 0.46 -17.09
CA ASN A 410 -5.10 -0.72 -16.25
C ASN A 410 -4.70 -2.02 -16.99
N ASP A 411 -3.50 -2.03 -17.53
CA ASP A 411 -2.98 -3.06 -18.44
C ASP A 411 -1.73 -3.74 -17.86
N GLY A 412 -1.66 -3.82 -16.53
CA GLY A 412 -0.57 -4.47 -15.81
C GLY A 412 -0.59 -5.98 -16.00
N GLU A 413 0.58 -6.59 -16.17
CA GLU A 413 0.70 -8.02 -16.46
C GLU A 413 2.02 -8.60 -15.93
N ILE A 414 1.94 -9.84 -15.42
CA ILE A 414 3.10 -10.72 -15.20
C ILE A 414 2.97 -11.93 -16.13
N THR A 415 4.05 -12.27 -16.84
CA THR A 415 4.16 -13.44 -17.72
C THR A 415 5.17 -14.43 -17.16
N PHE A 416 4.81 -15.71 -17.05
CA PHE A 416 5.70 -16.77 -16.61
C PHE A 416 6.21 -17.60 -17.79
N GLY A 417 7.51 -17.95 -17.75
CA GLY A 417 8.12 -18.84 -18.72
C GLY A 417 8.72 -18.17 -19.96
N GLY A 418 8.52 -16.87 -20.14
CA GLY A 418 9.02 -16.14 -21.30
C GLY A 418 8.73 -14.64 -21.25
N ILE A 419 8.91 -14.00 -22.40
CA ILE A 419 8.69 -12.57 -22.64
C ILE A 419 7.45 -12.43 -23.51
N ASP A 420 6.56 -11.50 -23.16
CA ASP A 420 5.45 -11.09 -24.01
C ASP A 420 5.91 -9.98 -24.97
N GLU A 421 6.28 -10.38 -26.19
CA GLU A 421 6.74 -9.46 -27.23
C GLU A 421 5.65 -8.47 -27.70
N THR A 422 4.37 -8.73 -27.40
CA THR A 422 3.28 -7.81 -27.74
C THR A 422 3.33 -6.51 -26.94
N LYS A 423 4.05 -6.49 -25.80
CA LYS A 423 4.18 -5.32 -24.91
C LYS A 423 5.43 -4.48 -25.17
N ILE A 424 6.38 -4.95 -25.98
CA ILE A 424 7.72 -4.36 -26.06
C ILE A 424 8.12 -3.96 -27.48
N ASP A 425 8.94 -2.92 -27.58
CA ASP A 425 9.73 -2.65 -28.78
C ASP A 425 10.92 -3.62 -28.82
N THR A 426 10.81 -4.66 -29.63
CA THR A 426 11.84 -5.70 -29.77
C THR A 426 13.23 -5.18 -30.18
N ALA A 427 13.32 -3.99 -30.82
CA ALA A 427 14.60 -3.39 -31.19
C ALA A 427 15.39 -2.82 -29.99
N THR A 428 14.73 -2.70 -28.84
CA THR A 428 15.29 -2.11 -27.62
C THR A 428 15.67 -3.15 -26.58
N VAL A 429 15.37 -4.43 -26.84
CA VAL A 429 15.70 -5.55 -25.95
C VAL A 429 17.20 -5.58 -25.68
N THR A 430 17.56 -5.59 -24.40
CA THR A 430 18.92 -5.82 -23.93
C THR A 430 18.91 -6.82 -22.79
N THR A 431 19.74 -7.85 -22.89
CA THR A 431 19.91 -8.87 -21.86
C THR A 431 21.30 -8.73 -21.24
N MET A 432 21.35 -8.74 -19.92
CA MET A 432 22.55 -8.54 -19.12
C MET A 432 22.73 -9.72 -18.17
N SER A 433 23.99 -10.11 -17.93
CA SER A 433 24.29 -11.03 -16.83
C SER A 433 24.01 -10.34 -15.50
N ASN A 434 23.34 -11.04 -14.60
CA ASN A 434 23.12 -10.56 -13.24
C ASN A 434 24.45 -10.57 -12.47
N VAL A 435 24.87 -9.41 -11.94
CA VAL A 435 26.14 -9.27 -11.21
C VAL A 435 26.00 -9.64 -9.72
N ASN A 436 24.77 -9.77 -9.23
CA ASN A 436 24.52 -10.16 -7.85
C ASN A 436 24.84 -11.64 -7.61
N LYS A 437 25.47 -11.93 -6.46
CA LYS A 437 25.81 -13.30 -6.06
C LYS A 437 24.88 -13.89 -4.99
N ASN A 438 24.03 -13.06 -4.38
CA ASN A 438 23.19 -13.46 -3.25
C ASN A 438 21.80 -13.93 -3.70
N GLY A 439 21.35 -13.51 -4.88
CA GLY A 439 20.09 -13.93 -5.48
C GLY A 439 19.17 -12.80 -5.95
N PHE A 440 19.59 -11.54 -5.78
CA PHE A 440 18.86 -10.37 -6.28
C PHE A 440 19.11 -10.15 -7.76
N TRP A 441 18.33 -9.25 -8.36
CA TRP A 441 18.46 -8.85 -9.75
C TRP A 441 19.26 -7.57 -9.86
N GLU A 442 20.57 -7.66 -10.11
CA GLU A 442 21.46 -6.51 -10.10
C GLU A 442 22.20 -6.36 -11.43
N VAL A 443 22.27 -5.14 -11.95
CA VAL A 443 22.98 -4.81 -13.19
C VAL A 443 23.83 -3.54 -13.06
N PRO A 444 24.98 -3.46 -13.75
CA PRO A 444 25.72 -2.21 -13.90
C PRO A 444 24.91 -1.18 -14.68
N PHE A 445 25.03 0.10 -14.29
CA PHE A 445 24.35 1.18 -14.99
C PHE A 445 25.06 2.54 -14.85
N THR A 446 24.69 3.48 -15.71
CA THR A 446 24.98 4.91 -15.55
C THR A 446 23.68 5.72 -15.56
N ALA A 447 23.72 6.95 -15.04
CA ALA A 447 22.56 7.83 -14.98
C ALA A 447 22.84 9.18 -15.65
N SER A 448 21.82 9.76 -16.26
CA SER A 448 21.87 11.08 -16.88
C SER A 448 20.63 11.91 -16.53
N VAL A 449 20.79 13.23 -16.55
CA VAL A 449 19.70 14.19 -16.40
C VAL A 449 19.78 15.22 -17.51
N GLY A 450 18.71 15.39 -18.30
CA GLY A 450 18.70 16.29 -19.45
C GLY A 450 19.75 15.95 -20.51
N GLY A 451 20.06 14.66 -20.67
CA GLY A 451 21.11 14.17 -21.58
C GLY A 451 22.54 14.34 -21.07
N LYS A 452 22.75 14.95 -19.90
CA LYS A 452 24.07 15.09 -19.27
C LYS A 452 24.34 13.88 -18.37
N ASP A 453 25.41 13.14 -18.68
CA ASP A 453 25.92 12.07 -17.82
C ASP A 453 26.35 12.64 -16.45
N LEU A 454 25.94 11.96 -15.38
CA LEU A 454 26.30 12.30 -14.01
C LEU A 454 27.72 11.86 -13.62
N GLY A 455 28.42 11.09 -14.47
CA GLY A 455 29.80 10.64 -14.22
C GLY A 455 29.89 9.55 -13.14
N LEU A 456 28.81 8.80 -12.94
CA LEU A 456 28.71 7.77 -11.90
C LEU A 456 29.43 6.48 -12.34
N ALA A 457 30.74 6.41 -12.10
CA ALA A 457 31.53 5.23 -12.48
C ALA A 457 31.27 4.01 -11.56
N GLY A 458 31.07 2.84 -12.14
CA GLY A 458 30.99 1.57 -11.41
C GLY A 458 29.77 1.42 -10.51
N ARG A 459 28.64 2.05 -10.87
CA ARG A 459 27.38 1.91 -10.15
C ARG A 459 26.62 0.67 -10.60
N THR A 460 25.89 0.06 -9.67
CA THR A 460 24.99 -1.05 -9.90
C THR A 460 23.60 -0.74 -9.35
N ALA A 461 22.57 -1.30 -9.98
CA ALA A 461 21.18 -1.14 -9.62
C ALA A 461 20.56 -2.51 -9.32
N ILE A 462 20.04 -2.69 -8.11
CA ILE A 462 19.14 -3.79 -7.77
C ILE A 462 17.74 -3.40 -8.25
N LEU A 463 17.21 -4.15 -9.22
CA LEU A 463 15.88 -3.95 -9.79
C LEU A 463 14.83 -4.72 -8.98
N ASP A 464 13.83 -4.00 -8.50
CA ASP A 464 12.93 -4.52 -7.46
C ASP A 464 11.51 -3.95 -7.50
N THR A 465 10.57 -4.76 -7.98
CA THR A 465 9.12 -4.45 -8.05
C THR A 465 8.42 -4.37 -6.69
N GLY A 466 9.06 -4.79 -5.61
CA GLY A 466 8.52 -4.63 -4.27
C GLY A 466 9.04 -3.40 -3.55
N THR A 467 9.69 -2.48 -4.27
CA THR A 467 10.12 -1.18 -3.78
C THR A 467 9.47 -0.09 -4.63
N SER A 468 8.72 0.82 -4.01
CA SER A 468 8.03 1.89 -4.75
C SER A 468 8.98 3.00 -5.25
N LEU A 469 10.13 3.21 -4.59
CA LEU A 469 11.02 4.37 -4.77
C LEU A 469 12.38 3.99 -5.39
N ILE A 470 13.20 5.00 -5.70
CA ILE A 470 14.62 4.82 -5.95
C ILE A 470 15.41 5.32 -4.75
N LEU A 471 16.30 4.48 -4.23
CA LEU A 471 17.23 4.85 -3.19
C LEU A 471 18.65 4.83 -3.75
N ALA A 472 19.26 6.02 -3.78
CA ALA A 472 20.59 6.25 -4.28
C ALA A 472 21.56 6.63 -3.15
N PRO A 473 22.85 6.28 -3.21
CA PRO A 473 23.85 6.79 -2.28
C PRO A 473 23.76 8.32 -2.13
N PRO A 474 23.99 8.90 -0.93
CA PRO A 474 23.74 10.33 -0.70
C PRO A 474 24.42 11.30 -1.68
N ALA A 475 25.68 11.04 -2.04
CA ALA A 475 26.40 11.86 -3.02
C ALA A 475 25.78 11.77 -4.42
N ASP A 476 25.37 10.58 -4.81
CA ASP A 476 24.73 10.30 -6.10
C ASP A 476 23.34 10.95 -6.19
N ALA A 477 22.54 10.83 -5.12
CA ALA A 477 21.24 11.51 -5.01
C ALA A 477 21.39 13.03 -5.10
N GLN A 478 22.38 13.61 -4.42
CA GLN A 478 22.65 15.04 -4.47
C GLN A 478 23.09 15.48 -5.87
N ALA A 479 23.98 14.73 -6.52
CA ALA A 479 24.46 15.03 -7.87
C ALA A 479 23.32 15.00 -8.90
N LEU A 480 22.42 14.01 -8.81
CA LEU A 480 21.25 13.89 -9.66
C LEU A 480 20.30 15.09 -9.48
N HIS A 481 19.90 15.38 -8.24
CA HIS A 481 18.95 16.46 -7.96
C HIS A 481 19.53 17.84 -8.27
N ALA A 482 20.85 18.03 -8.18
CA ALA A 482 21.51 19.27 -8.60
C ALA A 482 21.33 19.59 -10.10
N GLN A 483 20.99 18.59 -10.93
CA GLN A 483 20.67 18.79 -12.35
C GLN A 483 19.17 19.02 -12.61
N ILE A 484 18.30 18.92 -11.59
CA ILE A 484 16.86 19.12 -11.73
C ILE A 484 16.49 20.54 -11.31
N PRO A 485 15.98 21.40 -12.22
CA PRO A 485 15.57 22.76 -11.87
C PRO A 485 14.51 22.78 -10.76
N GLY A 486 14.73 23.63 -9.76
CA GLY A 486 13.82 23.77 -8.62
C GLY A 486 13.93 22.67 -7.57
N ALA A 487 14.81 21.68 -7.75
CA ALA A 487 15.04 20.66 -6.73
C ALA A 487 15.63 21.25 -5.44
N LYS A 488 15.16 20.77 -4.29
CA LYS A 488 15.62 21.18 -2.96
C LYS A 488 15.81 19.96 -2.08
N SER A 489 16.88 19.91 -1.31
CA SER A 489 17.03 18.90 -0.26
C SER A 489 16.15 19.26 0.94
N ASP A 490 15.60 18.25 1.60
CA ASP A 490 14.91 18.41 2.89
C ASP A 490 15.85 18.28 4.11
N GLY A 491 17.16 18.11 3.89
CA GLY A 491 18.17 17.95 4.95
C GLY A 491 18.15 16.59 5.67
N GLN A 492 17.31 15.66 5.23
CA GLN A 492 17.12 14.33 5.82
C GLN A 492 17.17 13.21 4.79
N GLY A 493 17.71 13.52 3.63
CA GLY A 493 17.89 12.55 2.57
C GLY A 493 16.71 12.42 1.61
N GLY A 494 15.63 13.17 1.81
CA GLY A 494 14.64 13.35 0.75
C GLY A 494 14.92 14.64 -0.03
N PHE A 495 14.18 14.76 -1.13
CA PHE A 495 14.23 15.92 -2.00
C PHE A 495 12.82 16.31 -2.41
N THR A 496 12.60 17.59 -2.66
CA THR A 496 11.41 18.10 -3.33
C THR A 496 11.80 18.61 -4.71
N ILE A 497 10.94 18.42 -5.69
CA ILE A 497 11.06 18.93 -7.06
C ILE A 497 9.74 19.60 -7.46
N PRO A 498 9.73 20.56 -8.41
CA PRO A 498 8.47 21.13 -8.87
C PRO A 498 7.53 20.01 -9.37
N CYS A 499 6.26 20.05 -8.97
CA CYS A 499 5.27 19.11 -9.49
C CYS A 499 5.05 19.25 -11.00
N THR A 500 5.52 20.36 -11.59
CA THR A 500 5.51 20.65 -13.03
C THR A 500 6.83 20.32 -13.73
N THR A 501 7.72 19.57 -13.07
CA THR A 501 9.03 19.23 -13.63
C THR A 501 8.92 18.42 -14.93
N GLU A 502 9.70 18.82 -15.93
CA GLU A 502 9.91 18.08 -17.18
C GLU A 502 11.34 17.50 -17.24
N ALA A 503 11.97 17.32 -16.08
CA ALA A 503 13.32 16.80 -16.01
C ALA A 503 13.40 15.39 -16.61
N GLN A 504 14.31 15.20 -17.55
CA GLN A 504 14.53 13.92 -18.21
C GLN A 504 15.61 13.14 -17.48
N VAL A 505 15.22 12.26 -16.57
CA VAL A 505 16.14 11.33 -15.90
C VAL A 505 16.16 10.03 -16.71
N ALA A 506 17.35 9.51 -17.02
CA ALA A 506 17.49 8.25 -17.75
C ALA A 506 18.62 7.39 -17.20
N PHE A 507 18.42 6.07 -17.24
CA PHE A 507 19.43 5.08 -16.87
C PHE A 507 19.91 4.32 -18.11
N THR A 508 21.23 4.20 -18.26
CA THR A 508 21.83 3.38 -19.31
C THR A 508 22.24 2.03 -18.74
N MET A 509 21.62 0.96 -19.24
CA MET A 509 21.83 -0.43 -18.83
C MET A 509 22.02 -1.29 -20.07
N GLY A 510 23.06 -2.14 -20.09
CA GLY A 510 23.31 -3.02 -21.23
C GLY A 510 23.48 -2.28 -22.57
N GLY A 511 24.06 -1.07 -22.52
CA GLY A 511 24.26 -0.21 -23.70
C GLY A 511 22.99 0.46 -24.25
N LYS A 512 21.84 0.34 -23.56
CA LYS A 512 20.58 1.00 -23.93
C LYS A 512 20.17 2.01 -22.86
N SER A 513 19.67 3.16 -23.29
CA SER A 513 19.17 4.21 -22.40
C SER A 513 17.66 4.07 -22.22
N PHE A 514 17.22 4.08 -20.97
CA PHE A 514 15.82 3.98 -20.56
C PHE A 514 15.43 5.24 -19.77
N SER A 515 14.52 6.03 -20.33
CA SER A 515 14.05 7.27 -19.69
C SER A 515 12.94 7.00 -18.68
N ILE A 516 12.94 7.77 -17.60
CA ILE A 516 11.86 7.81 -16.61
C ILE A 516 10.86 8.89 -17.03
N ASP A 517 9.58 8.55 -17.13
CA ASP A 517 8.50 9.52 -17.32
C ASP A 517 8.53 10.53 -16.15
N PRO A 518 8.55 11.84 -16.39
CA PRO A 518 8.57 12.85 -15.35
C PRO A 518 7.47 12.68 -14.30
N ARG A 519 6.31 12.12 -14.66
CA ARG A 519 5.23 11.81 -13.70
C ARG A 519 5.66 10.82 -12.63
N ASP A 520 6.56 9.90 -12.96
CA ASP A 520 7.07 8.88 -12.04
C ASP A 520 8.17 9.43 -11.12
N LEU A 521 8.77 10.59 -11.42
CA LEU A 521 9.66 11.30 -10.50
C LEU A 521 8.91 11.90 -9.31
N LEU A 522 7.58 12.00 -9.37
CA LEU A 522 6.74 12.61 -8.35
C LEU A 522 6.11 11.54 -7.46
N PHE A 523 6.45 11.52 -6.18
CA PHE A 523 5.82 10.60 -5.23
C PHE A 523 4.45 11.11 -4.75
N VAL A 524 4.42 12.30 -4.15
CA VAL A 524 3.21 12.98 -3.66
C VAL A 524 3.45 14.50 -3.56
N PRO A 525 2.42 15.35 -3.69
CA PRO A 525 2.57 16.80 -3.50
C PRO A 525 2.88 17.13 -2.04
N VAL A 526 3.76 18.11 -1.80
CA VAL A 526 4.05 18.61 -0.44
C VAL A 526 2.82 19.29 0.15
N ASN A 527 2.08 20.04 -0.69
CA ASN A 527 0.78 20.59 -0.36
C ASN A 527 -0.29 19.98 -1.27
N GLN A 528 -1.14 19.13 -0.72
CA GLN A 528 -2.19 18.41 -1.47
C GLN A 528 -3.21 19.35 -2.15
N ASN A 529 -3.33 20.60 -1.69
CA ASN A 529 -4.19 21.62 -2.31
C ASN A 529 -3.49 22.40 -3.43
N ASN A 530 -2.19 22.21 -3.64
CA ASN A 530 -1.42 22.87 -4.69
C ASN A 530 -0.65 21.84 -5.54
N LEU A 531 -1.32 21.30 -6.55
CA LEU A 531 -0.76 20.29 -7.45
C LEU A 531 0.33 20.84 -8.38
N GLN A 532 0.48 22.16 -8.49
CA GLN A 532 1.52 22.82 -9.29
C GLN A 532 2.67 23.35 -8.43
N GLY A 533 2.65 23.08 -7.12
CA GLY A 533 3.70 23.49 -6.18
C GLY A 533 4.90 22.56 -6.22
N ASP A 534 5.44 22.26 -5.03
CA ASP A 534 6.53 21.30 -4.87
C ASP A 534 5.97 19.90 -4.56
N CYS A 535 6.59 18.89 -5.15
CA CYS A 535 6.31 17.47 -4.96
C CYS A 535 7.51 16.80 -4.31
N VAL A 536 7.24 15.78 -3.50
CA VAL A 536 8.28 14.89 -2.98
C VAL A 536 8.85 14.08 -4.14
N SER A 537 10.18 14.05 -4.27
CA SER A 537 10.86 13.25 -5.28
C SER A 537 10.71 11.76 -4.99
N GLY A 538 10.44 10.97 -6.03
CA GLY A 538 10.49 9.51 -5.98
C GLY A 538 11.92 8.96 -5.84
N ILE A 539 12.93 9.83 -5.99
CA ILE A 539 14.35 9.52 -5.80
C ILE A 539 14.80 10.13 -4.47
N MET A 540 15.36 9.31 -3.59
CA MET A 540 15.88 9.75 -2.30
C MET A 540 17.29 9.23 -2.06
N SER A 541 17.95 9.83 -1.08
CA SER A 541 19.18 9.27 -0.56
C SER A 541 18.90 8.08 0.35
N GLY A 542 19.62 6.99 0.13
CA GLY A 542 19.74 5.87 1.03
C GLY A 542 21.07 5.19 0.77
N GLN A 543 21.79 4.80 1.81
CA GLN A 543 22.97 3.97 1.62
C GLN A 543 22.52 2.52 1.66
N ILE A 544 22.56 1.90 0.49
CA ILE A 544 21.85 0.67 0.27
C ILE A 544 22.79 -0.54 0.52
N GLY A 545 23.78 -0.73 -0.33
CA GLY A 545 24.91 -1.61 -0.04
C GLY A 545 26.15 -0.81 0.29
N GLY A 546 27.02 -0.73 -0.71
CA GLY A 546 28.16 0.18 -0.74
C GLY A 546 27.76 1.55 -1.31
N ALA A 547 28.75 2.43 -1.44
CA ALA A 547 28.57 3.74 -2.07
C ALA A 547 28.29 3.67 -3.59
N GLN A 548 28.20 2.46 -4.16
CA GLN A 548 28.03 2.21 -5.59
C GLN A 548 26.72 1.48 -5.93
N GLU A 549 25.94 1.06 -4.92
CA GLU A 549 24.75 0.23 -5.13
C GLU A 549 23.49 1.07 -4.91
N TRP A 550 22.59 1.04 -5.90
CA TRP A 550 21.28 1.69 -5.87
C TRP A 550 20.19 0.61 -5.74
N LEU A 551 19.12 0.94 -5.03
CA LEU A 551 17.87 0.18 -5.09
C LEU A 551 16.91 0.91 -6.03
N VAL A 552 16.54 0.25 -7.11
CA VAL A 552 15.77 0.84 -8.21
C VAL A 552 14.43 0.14 -8.33
N GLY A 553 13.41 0.82 -7.84
CA GLY A 553 12.04 0.35 -7.80
C GLY A 553 11.13 0.94 -8.87
N ASP A 554 9.86 1.07 -8.53
CA ASP A 554 8.76 1.33 -9.47
C ASP A 554 8.80 2.69 -10.16
N VAL A 555 9.46 3.69 -9.55
CA VAL A 555 9.80 4.97 -10.23
C VAL A 555 10.49 4.71 -11.56
N PHE A 556 11.35 3.69 -11.66
CA PHE A 556 11.96 3.27 -12.92
C PHE A 556 11.17 2.14 -13.60
N LEU A 557 10.79 1.09 -12.85
CA LEU A 557 10.26 -0.15 -13.44
C LEU A 557 8.91 0.01 -14.13
N LYS A 558 8.14 1.07 -13.85
CA LYS A 558 6.94 1.44 -14.64
C LYS A 558 7.25 1.82 -16.10
N ASN A 559 8.48 2.22 -16.38
CA ASN A 559 8.90 2.79 -17.68
C ASN A 559 9.47 1.76 -18.64
N VAL A 560 9.73 0.54 -18.18
CA VAL A 560 10.40 -0.51 -18.93
C VAL A 560 9.66 -1.83 -18.79
N TYR A 561 9.82 -2.69 -19.78
CA TYR A 561 9.54 -4.10 -19.61
C TYR A 561 10.70 -4.72 -18.85
N PHE A 562 10.43 -5.30 -17.69
CA PHE A 562 11.44 -5.93 -16.84
C PHE A 562 11.27 -7.45 -16.88
N SER A 563 12.33 -8.19 -17.11
CA SER A 563 12.30 -9.66 -17.11
C SER A 563 13.55 -10.21 -16.46
N HIS A 564 13.41 -11.32 -15.73
CA HIS A 564 14.53 -12.04 -15.14
C HIS A 564 14.42 -13.54 -15.40
N ASP A 565 15.58 -14.18 -15.55
CA ASP A 565 15.74 -15.61 -15.80
C ASP A 565 16.61 -16.22 -14.68
N VAL A 566 16.00 -17.06 -13.84
CA VAL A 566 16.69 -17.73 -12.73
C VAL A 566 17.74 -18.71 -13.25
N GLY A 567 17.43 -19.46 -14.31
CA GLY A 567 18.29 -20.50 -14.84
C GLY A 567 19.55 -19.93 -15.50
N LYS A 568 19.40 -18.85 -16.27
CA LYS A 568 20.53 -18.16 -16.92
C LYS A 568 21.20 -17.10 -16.02
N ASN A 569 20.61 -16.79 -14.86
CA ASN A 569 21.04 -15.70 -14.00
C ASN A 569 21.19 -14.38 -14.79
N ALA A 570 20.13 -14.01 -15.51
CA ALA A 570 20.15 -12.89 -16.45
C ALA A 570 18.91 -11.99 -16.28
N ILE A 571 19.07 -10.73 -16.66
CA ILE A 571 18.03 -9.71 -16.62
C ILE A 571 17.87 -9.15 -18.02
N THR A 572 16.62 -8.99 -18.46
CA THR A 572 16.29 -8.39 -19.76
C THR A 572 15.43 -7.16 -19.55
N LEU A 573 15.79 -6.07 -20.22
CA LEU A 573 15.03 -4.83 -20.26
C LEU A 573 14.66 -4.49 -21.71
N ALA A 574 13.50 -3.86 -21.90
CA ALA A 574 13.06 -3.30 -23.17
C ALA A 574 12.15 -2.09 -22.95
N ASN A 575 12.03 -1.23 -23.96
CA ASN A 575 11.01 -0.19 -23.99
C ASN A 575 9.62 -0.82 -24.19
N LEU A 576 8.63 -0.25 -23.52
CA LEU A 576 7.22 -0.58 -23.69
C LEU A 576 6.68 0.00 -25.02
N LYS A 577 5.68 -0.65 -25.62
CA LYS A 577 4.96 -0.18 -26.81
C LYS A 577 3.89 0.88 -26.52
#